data_AF-A0A914KAG9-F1
#
_entry.id   AF-A0A914KAG9-F1
#
_cell.length_a   1.000
_cell.length_b   1.000
_cell.length_c   1.000
_cell.angle_alpha   90.00
_cell.angle_beta   90.00
_cell.angle_gamma   90.00
#
_symmetry.space_group_name_H-M   'P 1'
#
loop_
_entity.id
_entity.type
_entity.pdbx_description
1 polymer ?
#
loop_
_entity_poly.entity_id
_entity_poly.type
_entity_poly.pdbx_seq_one_letter_code
_entity_poly.pdbx_strand_id
1 'polypeptide(L)'
;MKAAATFLLLSSLICLGNADLNGSMPLVASQNEWGLLEEVLGTLLQKEQQLVSELDQLHDDDSDDGEWVMQVKGGLENAIRIANQTKITLKRQVRGLNDYFVFERENPVGSRSKRSVGEFKRHIFEDQAVIWAEHQTQRIRTKRVLKFNDPLWNEQWEMVRIHENNWFL
;
A
#
# COMPACT_ATOMS: atom_id res chain seq x y z
N MET A 1 -8.47 -15.94 -5.20
CA MET A 1 -8.05 -17.20 -5.86
C MET A 1 -6.55 -17.53 -5.71
N LYS A 2 -5.74 -16.78 -4.93
CA LYS A 2 -4.30 -17.07 -4.75
C LYS A 2 -3.97 -18.11 -3.65
N ALA A 3 -4.91 -18.38 -2.72
CA ALA A 3 -4.66 -19.29 -1.59
C ALA A 3 -4.58 -20.78 -1.95
N ALA A 4 -5.19 -21.21 -3.06
CA ALA A 4 -5.15 -22.61 -3.49
C ALA A 4 -3.79 -23.01 -4.12
N ALA A 5 -3.03 -22.04 -4.63
CA ALA A 5 -1.77 -22.30 -5.33
C ALA A 5 -0.58 -22.56 -4.38
N THR A 6 -0.60 -21.97 -3.17
CA THR A 6 0.45 -22.16 -2.16
C THR A 6 0.35 -23.53 -1.46
N PHE A 7 -0.86 -24.08 -1.31
CA PHE A 7 -1.06 -25.40 -0.72
C PHE A 7 -0.52 -26.54 -1.60
N LEU A 8 -0.56 -26.40 -2.94
CA LEU A 8 -0.10 -27.43 -3.87
C LEU A 8 1.42 -27.43 -4.07
N LEU A 9 2.09 -26.28 -3.91
CA LEU A 9 3.55 -26.20 -4.02
C LEU A 9 4.27 -26.75 -2.78
N LEU A 10 3.66 -26.64 -1.60
CA LEU A 10 4.21 -27.24 -0.38
C LEU A 10 3.96 -28.75 -0.30
N SER A 11 2.88 -29.27 -0.89
CA SER A 11 2.70 -30.73 -1.00
C SER A 11 3.60 -31.38 -2.05
N SER A 12 3.95 -30.67 -3.14
CA SER A 12 4.83 -31.23 -4.18
C SER A 12 6.30 -31.35 -3.75
N LEU A 13 6.74 -30.57 -2.74
CA LEU A 13 8.08 -30.71 -2.16
C LEU A 13 8.23 -31.95 -1.26
N ILE A 14 7.12 -32.62 -0.90
CA ILE A 14 7.14 -33.80 -0.03
C ILE A 14 7.13 -35.13 -0.84
N CYS A 15 6.83 -35.10 -2.14
CA CYS A 15 6.74 -36.34 -2.95
C CYS A 15 7.99 -36.64 -3.80
N LEU A 16 9.01 -35.78 -3.83
CA LEU A 16 10.22 -35.95 -4.67
C LEU A 16 11.46 -36.44 -3.91
N GLY A 17 11.30 -36.89 -2.65
CA GLY A 17 12.41 -37.34 -1.81
C GLY A 17 12.22 -38.75 -1.26
N ASN A 18 11.95 -39.75 -2.10
CA ASN A 18 12.02 -41.16 -1.71
C ASN A 18 12.53 -42.02 -2.87
N ALA A 19 13.83 -41.92 -3.11
CA ALA A 19 14.60 -42.96 -3.79
C ALA A 19 15.94 -43.11 -3.08
N ASP A 20 15.95 -44.02 -2.11
CA ASP A 20 17.02 -45.00 -1.90
C ASP A 20 18.44 -44.54 -1.50
N LEU A 21 18.78 -44.74 -0.21
CA LEU A 21 19.71 -45.77 0.31
C LEU A 21 20.56 -45.32 1.52
N ASN A 22 20.42 -46.09 2.61
CA ASN A 22 21.40 -46.32 3.67
C ASN A 22 21.93 -45.12 4.48
N GLY A 23 21.20 -44.77 5.54
CA GLY A 23 21.73 -43.91 6.60
C GLY A 23 20.67 -43.63 7.66
N SER A 24 20.84 -44.23 8.83
CA SER A 24 20.00 -44.05 10.02
C SER A 24 19.72 -42.57 10.36
N MET A 25 18.46 -42.14 10.32
CA MET A 25 17.90 -41.09 11.20
C MET A 25 16.38 -41.28 11.32
N PRO A 26 15.81 -41.48 12.53
CA PRO A 26 14.39 -41.30 12.75
C PRO A 26 14.15 -39.84 13.12
N LEU A 27 13.63 -39.03 12.20
CA LEU A 27 12.91 -37.82 12.59
C LEU A 27 11.41 -38.13 12.56
N VAL A 28 11.00 -39.04 13.45
CA VAL A 28 9.60 -39.16 13.84
C VAL A 28 9.37 -38.06 14.85
N ALA A 29 9.09 -36.84 14.35
CA ALA A 29 8.49 -35.82 15.19
C ALA A 29 7.24 -36.45 15.83
N SER A 30 7.14 -36.39 17.16
CA SER A 30 6.09 -37.13 17.87
C SER A 30 4.72 -36.61 17.43
N GLN A 31 3.68 -37.44 17.45
CA GLN A 31 2.30 -37.05 17.09
C GLN A 31 1.85 -35.74 17.79
N ASN A 32 2.43 -35.44 18.95
CA ASN A 32 2.14 -34.26 19.77
C ASN A 32 2.81 -32.97 19.22
N GLU A 33 3.95 -33.08 18.53
CA GLU A 33 4.67 -31.93 17.95
C GLU A 33 3.98 -31.42 16.69
N TRP A 34 3.35 -32.31 15.92
CA TRP A 34 2.52 -31.93 14.76
C TRP A 34 1.25 -31.19 15.17
N GLY A 35 0.60 -31.61 16.26
CA GLY A 35 -0.58 -30.92 16.79
C GLY A 35 -0.27 -29.50 17.26
N LEU A 36 0.88 -29.28 17.89
CA LEU A 36 1.35 -27.95 18.28
C LEU A 36 1.64 -27.06 17.07
N LEU A 37 2.19 -27.62 15.99
CA LEU A 37 2.43 -26.87 14.75
C LEU A 37 1.13 -26.46 14.05
N GLU A 38 0.13 -27.34 14.01
CA GLU A 38 -1.19 -27.00 13.46
C GLU A 38 -1.89 -25.90 14.27
N GLU A 39 -1.78 -25.93 15.60
CA GLU A 39 -2.30 -24.88 16.47
C GLU A 39 -1.59 -23.54 16.24
N VAL A 40 -0.26 -23.55 16.16
CA VAL A 40 0.53 -22.34 15.86
C VAL A 40 0.22 -21.81 14.46
N LEU A 41 0.08 -22.67 13.45
CA LEU A 41 -0.30 -22.27 12.10
C LEU A 41 -1.71 -21.68 12.07
N GLY A 42 -2.68 -22.29 12.78
CA GLY A 42 -4.04 -21.78 12.89
C GLY A 42 -4.09 -20.40 13.55
N THR A 43 -3.36 -20.20 14.64
CA THR A 43 -3.29 -18.90 15.32
C THR A 43 -2.58 -17.83 14.49
N LEU A 44 -1.54 -18.19 13.74
CA LEU A 44 -0.87 -17.27 12.81
C LEU A 44 -1.79 -16.86 11.67
N LEU A 45 -2.52 -17.80 11.07
CA LEU A 45 -3.47 -17.53 9.99
C LEU A 45 -4.62 -16.62 10.46
N GLN A 46 -5.10 -16.85 11.68
CA GLN A 46 -6.13 -16.00 12.28
C GLN A 46 -5.61 -14.58 12.56
N LYS A 47 -4.37 -14.45 13.06
CA LYS A 47 -3.72 -13.14 13.23
C LYS A 47 -3.50 -12.43 11.90
N GLU A 48 -3.11 -13.15 10.86
CA GLU A 48 -2.97 -12.58 9.51
C GLU A 48 -4.30 -12.01 9.01
N GLN A 49 -5.39 -12.77 9.12
CA GLN A 49 -6.73 -12.31 8.75
C GLN A 49 -7.16 -11.09 9.57
N GLN A 50 -6.89 -11.09 10.87
CA GLN A 50 -7.20 -9.96 11.75
C GLN A 50 -6.42 -8.70 11.35
N LEU A 51 -5.12 -8.80 11.12
CA LEU A 51 -4.27 -7.68 10.70
C LEU A 51 -4.70 -7.11 9.34
N VAL A 52 -5.09 -7.97 8.40
CA VAL A 52 -5.64 -7.53 7.11
C VAL A 52 -6.92 -6.71 7.30
N SER A 53 -7.83 -7.16 8.18
CA SER A 53 -9.07 -6.41 8.45
C SER A 53 -8.85 -5.10 9.22
N GLU A 54 -7.86 -5.05 10.10
CA GLU A 54 -7.50 -3.86 10.87
C GLU A 54 -6.86 -2.79 9.97
N LEU A 55 -6.03 -3.23 9.01
CA LEU A 55 -5.43 -2.37 7.99
C LEU A 55 -6.49 -1.73 7.07
N ASP A 56 -7.55 -2.48 6.75
CA ASP A 56 -8.69 -1.98 5.97
C ASP A 56 -9.50 -0.91 6.74
N GLN A 57 -9.58 -1.00 8.07
CA GLN A 57 -10.34 -0.05 8.90
C GLN A 57 -9.59 1.26 9.18
N LEU A 58 -8.26 1.25 9.16
CA LEU A 58 -7.43 2.44 9.45
C LEU A 58 -7.44 3.50 8.33
N HIS A 59 -7.97 3.20 7.14
CA HIS A 59 -7.95 4.09 5.97
C HIS A 59 -9.28 4.83 5.72
N ASP A 60 -10.24 4.79 6.63
CA ASP A 60 -11.61 5.27 6.37
C ASP A 60 -11.81 6.80 6.53
N ASP A 61 -10.77 7.56 6.93
CA ASP A 61 -10.79 9.03 7.05
C ASP A 61 -10.20 9.77 5.83
N ASP A 62 -9.61 9.05 4.88
CA ASP A 62 -9.17 9.63 3.63
C ASP A 62 -10.37 9.62 2.66
N SER A 63 -10.88 10.80 2.32
CA SER A 63 -11.78 10.97 1.18
C SER A 63 -11.22 10.16 0.01
N ASP A 64 -12.02 9.22 -0.51
CA ASP A 64 -11.67 8.41 -1.70
C ASP A 64 -11.57 9.26 -2.99
N ASP A 65 -11.69 10.59 -2.84
CA ASP A 65 -11.53 11.60 -3.87
C ASP A 65 -10.08 12.07 -3.87
N GLY A 66 -9.28 11.52 -4.77
CA GLY A 66 -7.85 11.83 -4.83
C GLY A 66 -7.17 11.39 -6.12
N GLU A 67 -5.91 11.80 -6.23
CA GLU A 67 -5.03 11.38 -7.32
C GLU A 67 -4.46 9.98 -7.00
N TRP A 68 -4.26 9.16 -8.03
CA TRP A 68 -3.59 7.87 -7.95
C TRP A 68 -2.29 7.93 -8.73
N VAL A 69 -1.20 7.46 -8.13
CA VAL A 69 0.07 7.31 -8.83
C VAL A 69 0.29 5.84 -9.09
N MET A 70 0.53 5.49 -10.35
CA MET A 70 0.75 4.10 -10.75
C MET A 70 2.01 3.98 -11.59
N GLN A 71 2.73 2.88 -11.37
CA GLN A 71 3.77 2.41 -12.27
C GLN A 71 3.16 1.45 -13.28
N VAL A 72 3.20 1.81 -14.56
CA VAL A 72 2.56 1.07 -15.64
C VAL A 72 3.61 0.51 -16.59
N LYS A 73 3.71 -0.81 -16.63
CA LYS A 73 4.56 -1.52 -17.60
C LYS A 73 4.08 -1.24 -19.01
N GLY A 74 5.00 -0.94 -19.93
CA GLY A 74 4.66 -0.57 -21.31
C GLY A 74 4.31 0.91 -21.48
N GLY A 75 4.51 1.72 -20.44
CA GLY A 75 4.50 3.17 -20.54
C GLY A 75 3.13 3.77 -20.85
N LEU A 76 3.15 4.86 -21.64
CA LEU A 76 1.99 5.71 -21.86
C LEU A 76 0.82 5.00 -22.57
N GLU A 77 1.11 4.09 -23.49
CA GLU A 77 0.08 3.38 -24.26
C GLU A 77 -0.79 2.51 -23.35
N ASN A 78 -0.17 1.76 -22.43
CA ASN A 78 -0.90 0.98 -21.44
C ASN A 78 -1.59 1.87 -20.41
N ALA A 79 -1.00 3.00 -20.04
CA ALA A 79 -1.66 3.96 -19.14
C ALA A 79 -2.96 4.52 -19.76
N ILE A 80 -2.94 4.84 -21.06
CA ILE A 80 -4.14 5.28 -21.81
C ILE A 80 -5.16 4.13 -21.92
N ARG A 81 -4.72 2.89 -22.20
CA ARG A 81 -5.59 1.72 -22.22
C ARG A 81 -6.33 1.55 -20.90
N ILE A 82 -5.59 1.59 -19.78
CA ILE A 82 -6.16 1.47 -18.43
C ILE A 82 -7.18 2.60 -18.19
N ALA A 83 -6.82 3.84 -18.50
CA ALA A 83 -7.71 5.01 -18.37
C ALA A 83 -8.98 4.90 -19.23
N ASN A 84 -8.95 4.23 -20.38
CA ASN A 84 -10.14 4.03 -21.20
C ASN A 84 -11.02 2.87 -20.71
N GLN A 85 -10.41 1.84 -20.12
CA GLN A 85 -11.12 0.65 -19.61
C GLN A 85 -11.72 0.89 -18.23
N THR A 86 -11.09 1.73 -17.43
CA THR A 86 -11.55 2.12 -16.10
C THR A 86 -12.09 3.55 -16.15
N LYS A 87 -13.01 3.93 -15.24
CA LYS A 87 -13.59 5.28 -15.22
C LYS A 87 -12.65 6.31 -14.56
N ILE A 88 -11.41 6.36 -15.03
CA ILE A 88 -10.37 7.27 -14.55
C ILE A 88 -9.69 7.98 -15.70
N THR A 89 -9.31 9.22 -15.45
CA THR A 89 -8.62 10.05 -16.42
C THR A 89 -7.13 10.04 -16.12
N LEU A 90 -6.31 9.75 -17.13
CA LEU A 90 -4.87 9.98 -17.08
C LEU A 90 -4.61 11.50 -17.07
N LYS A 91 -3.97 12.01 -16.02
CA LYS A 91 -3.68 13.44 -15.87
C LYS A 91 -2.34 13.82 -16.45
N ARG A 92 -1.28 13.14 -16.00
CA ARG A 92 0.10 13.50 -16.32
C ARG A 92 1.06 12.33 -16.07
N GLN A 93 2.19 12.34 -16.76
CA GLN A 93 3.34 11.54 -16.38
C GLN A 93 4.09 12.22 -15.23
N VAL A 94 4.62 11.43 -14.30
CA VAL A 94 5.45 11.95 -13.19
C VAL A 94 6.81 12.39 -13.74
N ARG A 95 7.22 13.62 -13.42
CA ARG A 95 8.50 14.16 -13.90
C ARG A 95 9.67 13.46 -13.21
N GLY A 96 10.67 13.06 -13.99
CA GLY A 96 11.87 12.41 -13.47
C GLY A 96 11.72 10.91 -13.17
N LEU A 97 10.51 10.35 -13.34
CA LEU A 97 10.23 8.93 -13.17
C LEU A 97 9.62 8.35 -14.44
N ASN A 98 10.32 7.40 -15.06
CA ASN A 98 9.83 6.70 -16.24
C ASN A 98 8.76 5.68 -15.86
N ASP A 99 7.73 5.55 -16.68
CA ASP A 99 6.61 4.62 -16.47
C ASP A 99 5.70 4.92 -15.26
N TYR A 100 5.84 6.10 -14.64
CA TYR A 100 4.95 6.55 -13.58
C TYR A 100 3.94 7.57 -14.10
N PHE A 101 2.67 7.33 -13.80
CA PHE A 101 1.56 8.13 -14.28
C PHE A 101 0.61 8.48 -13.14
N VAL A 102 0.05 9.69 -13.22
CA VAL A 102 -0.95 10.20 -12.29
C VAL A 102 -2.32 10.09 -12.95
N PHE A 103 -3.26 9.47 -12.24
CA PHE A 103 -4.64 9.31 -12.64
C PHE A 103 -5.55 10.02 -11.64
N GLU A 104 -6.72 10.45 -12.11
CA GLU A 104 -7.77 11.00 -11.26
C GLU A 104 -9.09 10.32 -11.60
N ARG A 105 -9.93 10.11 -10.60
CA ARG A 105 -11.28 9.61 -10.81
C ARG A 105 -12.16 10.69 -11.43
N GLU A 106 -12.95 10.33 -12.44
CA GLU A 106 -13.81 11.31 -13.13
C GLU A 106 -14.93 11.88 -12.26
N ASN A 107 -15.48 11.05 -11.35
CA ASN A 107 -16.60 11.45 -10.49
C ASN A 107 -16.24 11.21 -9.02
N PRO A 108 -16.19 12.27 -8.19
CA PRO A 108 -16.01 12.12 -6.76
C PRO A 108 -17.17 11.34 -6.15
N VAL A 109 -16.85 10.43 -5.24
CA VAL A 109 -17.80 9.49 -4.66
C VAL A 109 -18.52 10.15 -3.49
N GLY A 110 -19.82 10.45 -3.67
CA GLY A 110 -20.68 10.76 -2.53
C GLY A 110 -20.78 9.57 -1.57
N SER A 111 -20.99 9.83 -0.27
CA SER A 111 -20.98 8.85 0.84
C SER A 111 -21.71 7.50 0.58
N ARG A 112 -22.74 7.47 -0.28
CA ARG A 112 -23.49 6.24 -0.65
C ARG A 112 -22.79 5.34 -1.70
N SER A 113 -21.69 5.78 -2.31
CA SER A 113 -21.03 5.08 -3.42
C SER A 113 -19.69 4.42 -3.03
N LYS A 114 -19.39 4.24 -1.74
CA LYS A 114 -18.17 3.55 -1.25
C LYS A 114 -17.93 2.17 -1.91
N ARG A 115 -18.97 1.42 -2.27
CA ARG A 115 -18.84 0.14 -2.99
C ARG A 115 -18.16 0.27 -4.36
N SER A 116 -18.39 1.37 -5.09
CA SER A 116 -17.75 1.59 -6.39
C SER A 116 -16.26 1.89 -6.26
N VAL A 117 -15.80 2.36 -5.10
CA VAL A 117 -14.39 2.56 -4.80
C VAL A 117 -13.68 1.21 -4.71
N GLY A 118 -14.28 0.23 -4.02
CA GLY A 118 -13.74 -1.12 -3.92
C GLY A 118 -13.60 -1.81 -5.28
N GLU A 119 -14.63 -1.73 -6.13
CA GLU A 119 -14.57 -2.29 -7.48
C GLU A 119 -13.50 -1.62 -8.35
N PHE A 120 -13.34 -0.31 -8.21
CA PHE A 120 -12.31 0.45 -8.91
C PHE A 120 -10.89 0.06 -8.46
N LYS A 121 -10.61 0.05 -7.15
CA LYS A 121 -9.33 -0.37 -6.58
C LYS A 121 -9.00 -1.79 -7.05
N ARG A 122 -9.99 -2.70 -7.04
CA ARG A 122 -9.83 -4.06 -7.55
C ARG A 122 -9.39 -4.09 -9.02
N HIS A 123 -10.01 -3.32 -9.91
CA HIS A 123 -9.62 -3.30 -11.33
C HIS A 123 -8.18 -2.82 -11.54
N ILE A 124 -7.71 -1.84 -10.76
CA ILE A 124 -6.32 -1.37 -10.84
C ILE A 124 -5.35 -2.49 -10.46
N PHE A 125 -5.59 -3.14 -9.31
CA PHE A 125 -4.67 -4.17 -8.80
C PHE A 125 -4.75 -5.49 -9.57
N GLU A 126 -5.83 -5.75 -10.31
CA GLU A 126 -5.98 -6.92 -11.16
C GLU A 126 -5.35 -6.75 -12.55
N ASP A 127 -5.12 -5.51 -13.02
CA ASP A 127 -4.52 -5.27 -14.33
C ASP A 127 -3.02 -5.66 -14.33
N GLN A 128 -2.64 -6.54 -15.26
CA GLN A 128 -1.27 -7.07 -15.36
C GLN A 128 -0.22 -6.02 -15.77
N ALA A 129 -0.64 -4.90 -16.35
CA ALA A 129 0.26 -3.81 -16.70
C ALA A 129 0.60 -2.93 -15.49
N VAL A 130 -0.18 -2.99 -14.40
CA VAL A 130 0.09 -2.22 -13.18
C VAL A 130 1.08 -3.00 -12.31
N ILE A 131 2.28 -2.44 -12.14
CA ILE A 131 3.30 -3.01 -11.26
C ILE A 131 3.08 -2.54 -9.82
N TRP A 132 2.72 -1.27 -9.67
CA TRP A 132 2.56 -0.60 -8.40
C TRP A 132 1.50 0.50 -8.53
N ALA A 133 0.70 0.69 -7.50
CA ALA A 133 -0.33 1.73 -7.45
C ALA A 133 -0.51 2.21 -6.02
N GLU A 134 -0.61 3.52 -5.84
CA GLU A 134 -0.76 4.18 -4.54
C GLU A 134 -1.74 5.36 -4.64
N HIS A 135 -2.59 5.50 -3.63
CA HIS A 135 -3.48 6.64 -3.50
C HIS A 135 -2.73 7.84 -2.91
N GLN A 136 -2.91 9.02 -3.49
CA GLN A 136 -2.32 10.26 -2.99
C GLN A 136 -3.36 11.04 -2.18
N THR A 137 -3.28 10.93 -0.86
CA THR A 137 -4.09 11.74 0.05
C THR A 137 -3.57 13.17 0.08
N GLN A 138 -4.41 14.13 -0.31
CA GLN A 138 -4.09 15.55 -0.15
C GLN A 138 -4.16 15.94 1.32
N ARG A 139 -2.99 16.13 1.95
CA ARG A 139 -2.92 16.71 3.29
C ARG A 139 -2.85 18.23 3.20
N ILE A 140 -3.88 18.90 3.73
CA ILE A 140 -3.88 20.36 3.85
C ILE A 140 -2.96 20.75 5.01
N ARG A 141 -1.87 21.46 4.71
CA ARG A 141 -1.01 22.05 5.74
C ARG A 141 -1.61 23.36 6.22
N THR A 142 -2.26 23.35 7.36
CA THR A 142 -2.71 24.58 8.02
C THR A 142 -1.53 25.22 8.76
N LYS A 143 -1.21 26.49 8.47
CA LYS A 143 -0.23 27.27 9.24
C LYS A 143 -0.78 27.37 10.67
N ARG A 144 -0.06 26.80 11.64
CA ARG A 144 -0.38 27.03 13.06
C ARG A 144 -0.34 28.53 13.29
N VAL A 145 -1.42 29.09 13.85
CA VAL A 145 -1.38 30.45 14.37
C VAL A 145 -0.49 30.41 15.60
N LEU A 146 0.81 30.54 15.39
CA LEU A 146 1.77 30.66 16.48
C LEU A 146 1.59 32.06 17.06
N LYS A 147 0.89 32.17 18.20
CA LYS A 147 1.15 33.29 19.10
C LYS A 147 2.54 33.06 19.64
N PHE A 148 3.47 33.87 19.18
CA PHE A 148 4.85 33.83 19.65
C PHE A 148 4.84 34.07 21.17
N ASN A 149 5.23 33.07 21.96
CA ASN A 149 5.07 33.07 23.42
C ASN A 149 6.39 32.86 24.17
N ASP A 150 7.53 32.91 23.48
CA ASP A 150 8.83 32.85 24.13
C ASP A 150 9.17 34.25 24.70
N PRO A 151 9.25 34.40 26.04
CA PRO A 151 9.55 35.68 26.69
C PRO A 151 10.98 36.18 26.41
N LEU A 152 11.90 35.30 25.96
CA LEU A 152 13.29 35.65 25.65
C LEU A 152 13.51 36.00 24.17
N TRP A 153 12.43 36.14 23.39
CA TRP A 153 12.47 36.47 21.96
C TRP A 153 13.39 37.64 21.62
N ASN A 154 13.34 38.67 22.45
CA ASN A 154 14.01 39.95 22.22
C ASN A 154 15.51 39.87 22.54
N GLU A 155 15.94 38.79 23.21
CA GLU A 155 17.31 38.56 23.68
C GLU A 155 18.08 37.59 22.77
N GLN A 156 17.39 36.90 21.86
CA GLN A 156 18.00 35.98 20.89
C GLN A 156 18.62 36.77 19.73
N TRP A 157 19.94 36.98 19.82
CA TRP A 157 20.75 37.74 18.84
C TRP A 157 20.65 37.24 17.39
N GLU A 158 20.41 35.93 17.17
CA GLU A 158 20.26 35.33 15.85
C GLU A 158 18.98 35.78 15.14
N MET A 159 17.92 36.08 15.91
CA MET A 159 16.60 36.43 15.39
C MET A 159 16.44 37.94 15.19
N VAL A 160 17.03 38.76 16.08
CA VAL A 160 17.06 40.23 15.95
C VAL A 160 17.73 40.64 14.63
N ARG A 161 18.83 39.99 14.25
CA ARG A 161 19.56 40.27 13.01
C ARG A 161 18.73 40.00 11.74
N ILE A 162 17.80 39.06 11.78
CA ILE A 162 16.92 38.75 10.63
C ILE A 162 15.83 39.81 10.47
N HIS A 163 15.33 40.37 11.59
CA HIS A 163 14.33 41.43 11.57
C HIS A 163 14.88 42.77 11.03
N GLU A 164 16.11 43.13 11.41
CA GLU A 164 16.72 44.40 11.01
C GLU A 164 17.09 44.45 9.52
N ASN A 165 17.36 43.30 8.91
CA ASN A 165 17.87 43.25 7.55
C ASN A 165 16.78 43.13 6.46
N ASN A 166 15.51 42.91 6.81
CA ASN A 166 14.37 42.94 5.88
C ASN A 166 14.53 42.08 4.59
N TRP A 167 15.10 40.88 4.69
CA TRP A 167 15.35 39.97 3.55
C TRP A 167 14.08 39.22 3.05
N PHE A 168 12.91 39.54 3.61
CA PHE A 168 11.66 38.81 3.35
C PHE A 168 10.49 39.72 2.90
N LEU A 169 10.77 40.93 2.39
CA LEU A 169 9.82 41.74 1.62
C LEU A 169 10.25 41.86 0.16
#